data_AF-A0A1Q7AVM7-F1
#
_entry.id   AF-A0A1Q7AVM7-F1
#
_cell.length_a   1.000
_cell.length_b   1.000
_cell.length_c   1.000
_cell.angle_alpha   90.00
_cell.angle_beta   90.00
_cell.angle_gamma   90.00
#
_symmetry.space_group_name_H-M   'P 1'
#
loop_
_entity.id
_entity.type
_entity.pdbx_description
1 polymer ?
#
loop_
_entity_poly.entity_id
_entity_poly.type
_entity_poly.pdbx_seq_one_letter_code
_entity_poly.pdbx_strand_id
1 'polypeptide(L)'
;MAPPVMSEWTVPAPPRTATDRPIRGWRIGAGIVLAVSAHLVLTGSGVALFRSGFGDAYLEGGGFLGFVLLLAIQGALVVCCALPGFLLLLFGDRGFGIGLLIGWAAGVAPLVLLGYLTVSAARTM
;
A
#
# COMPACT_ATOMS: atom_id res chain seq x y z
N MET A 1 35.61 -26.60 -55.83
CA MET A 1 35.66 -26.64 -54.35
C MET A 1 34.67 -25.58 -53.87
N ALA A 2 33.48 -25.99 -53.42
CA ALA A 2 32.47 -25.04 -52.95
C ALA A 2 32.81 -24.59 -51.52
N PRO A 3 32.70 -23.29 -51.18
CA PRO A 3 32.96 -22.84 -49.81
C PRO A 3 31.94 -23.43 -48.85
N PRO A 4 32.33 -23.79 -47.61
CA PRO A 4 31.40 -24.28 -46.62
C PRO A 4 30.42 -23.17 -46.25
N VAL A 5 29.14 -23.42 -46.49
CA VAL A 5 28.05 -22.56 -46.03
C VAL A 5 28.00 -22.69 -44.51
N MET A 6 28.65 -21.77 -43.81
CA MET A 6 28.49 -21.60 -42.37
C MET A 6 27.07 -21.08 -42.15
N SER A 7 26.12 -22.00 -41.95
CA SER A 7 24.78 -21.66 -41.50
C SER A 7 24.90 -21.21 -40.04
N GLU A 8 25.23 -19.93 -39.85
CA GLU A 8 25.11 -19.26 -38.57
C GLU A 8 23.61 -19.10 -38.32
N TRP A 9 22.99 -20.19 -37.85
CA TRP A 9 21.64 -20.19 -37.35
C TRP A 9 21.67 -19.38 -36.06
N THR A 10 21.54 -18.06 -36.18
CA THR A 10 21.42 -17.17 -35.04
C THR A 10 20.12 -17.54 -34.34
N VAL A 11 20.24 -18.29 -33.24
CA VAL A 11 19.11 -18.57 -32.36
C VAL A 11 18.55 -17.22 -31.93
N PRO A 12 17.27 -16.90 -32.24
CA PRO A 12 16.67 -15.68 -31.73
C PRO A 12 16.79 -15.74 -30.21
N ALA A 13 17.39 -14.72 -29.61
CA ALA A 13 17.46 -14.64 -28.16
C ALA A 13 16.04 -14.88 -27.60
N PRO A 14 15.88 -15.74 -26.58
CA PRO A 14 14.57 -16.05 -26.05
C PRO A 14 13.84 -14.74 -25.74
N PRO A 15 12.53 -14.63 -26.03
CA PRO A 15 11.78 -13.41 -25.77
C PRO A 15 12.03 -13.03 -24.32
N ARG A 16 12.70 -11.89 -24.11
CA ARG A 16 12.93 -11.36 -22.77
C ARG A 16 11.56 -11.14 -22.17
N THR A 17 11.16 -12.04 -21.27
CA THR A 17 9.95 -11.84 -20.49
C THR A 17 10.13 -10.51 -19.76
N ALA A 18 9.12 -9.64 -19.78
CA ALA A 18 9.15 -8.32 -19.14
C ALA A 18 9.43 -8.37 -17.61
N THR A 19 9.66 -9.56 -17.07
CA THR A 19 9.92 -9.91 -15.67
C THR A 19 11.34 -9.63 -15.19
N ASP A 20 12.31 -9.41 -16.09
CA ASP A 20 13.74 -9.35 -15.72
C ASP A 20 14.27 -7.94 -15.44
N ARG A 21 13.40 -6.97 -15.14
CA ARG A 21 13.90 -5.67 -14.64
C ARG A 21 14.50 -5.87 -13.25
N PRO A 22 15.79 -5.54 -13.05
CA PRO A 22 16.45 -5.74 -11.76
C PRO A 22 15.76 -4.91 -10.66
N ILE A 23 15.51 -5.54 -9.52
CA ILE A 23 14.91 -4.90 -8.36
C ILE A 23 15.93 -3.92 -7.78
N ARG A 24 15.72 -2.62 -8.01
CA ARG A 24 16.56 -1.56 -7.45
C ARG A 24 16.02 -1.16 -6.08
N GLY A 25 16.84 -1.24 -5.04
CA GLY A 25 16.44 -0.95 -3.66
C GLY A 25 15.81 0.43 -3.44
N TRP A 26 16.25 1.45 -4.19
CA TRP A 26 15.65 2.79 -4.11
C TRP A 26 14.18 2.83 -4.55
N ARG A 27 13.74 1.91 -5.44
CA ARG A 27 12.32 1.81 -5.85
C ARG A 27 11.47 1.24 -4.71
N ILE A 28 12.02 0.32 -3.91
CA ILE A 28 11.35 -0.20 -2.71
C ILE A 28 11.20 0.94 -1.69
N GLY A 29 12.28 1.68 -1.44
CA GLY A 29 12.26 2.83 -0.53
C GLY A 29 11.24 3.89 -0.95
N ALA A 30 11.18 4.24 -2.24
CA ALA A 30 10.19 5.17 -2.77
C ALA A 30 8.74 4.68 -2.56
N GLY A 31 8.48 3.38 -2.78
CA GLY A 31 7.18 2.78 -2.53
C GLY A 31 6.77 2.83 -1.06
N ILE A 32 7.71 2.56 -0.15
CA ILE A 32 7.48 2.64 1.31
C ILE A 32 7.17 4.09 1.70
N VAL A 33 7.99 5.06 1.29
CA VAL A 33 7.80 6.48 1.63
C VAL A 33 6.45 6.98 1.13
N LEU A 34 6.06 6.60 -0.08
CA LEU A 34 4.77 7.00 -0.65
C LEU A 34 3.58 6.36 0.08
N ALA A 35 3.69 5.09 0.45
CA ALA A 35 2.66 4.43 1.26
C ALA A 35 2.55 5.09 2.64
N VAL A 36 3.67 5.38 3.32
CA VAL A 36 3.68 6.01 4.64
C VAL A 36 3.11 7.42 4.58
N SER A 37 3.47 8.23 3.57
CA SER A 37 2.93 9.58 3.42
C SER A 37 1.41 9.56 3.18
N ALA A 38 0.92 8.62 2.36
CA ALA A 38 -0.51 8.42 2.18
C ALA A 38 -1.21 8.06 3.50
N HIS A 39 -0.62 7.18 4.33
CA HIS A 39 -1.16 6.85 5.66
C HIS A 39 -1.25 8.07 6.56
N LEU A 40 -0.20 8.90 6.60
CA LEU A 40 -0.17 10.11 7.44
C LEU A 40 -1.23 11.12 7.01
N VAL A 41 -1.40 11.33 5.70
CA VAL A 41 -2.41 12.27 5.16
C VAL A 41 -3.83 11.77 5.46
N LEU A 42 -4.12 10.50 5.19
CA LEU A 42 -5.45 9.91 5.41
C LEU A 42 -5.81 9.82 6.90
N THR A 43 -4.86 9.43 7.74
CA THR A 43 -5.08 9.32 9.19
C THR A 43 -5.20 10.71 9.81
N GLY A 44 -4.31 11.65 9.43
CA GLY A 44 -4.34 13.03 9.91
C GLY A 44 -5.63 13.75 9.54
N SER A 45 -6.10 13.61 8.29
CA SER A 45 -7.37 14.18 7.84
C SER A 45 -8.58 13.55 8.55
N GLY A 46 -8.57 12.22 8.75
CA GLY A 46 -9.60 11.53 9.54
C GLY A 46 -9.69 12.06 10.97
N VAL A 47 -8.55 12.19 11.65
CA VAL A 47 -8.50 12.74 13.03
C VAL A 47 -8.94 14.20 13.06
N ALA A 48 -8.53 15.02 12.09
CA ALA A 48 -8.93 16.42 12.01
C ALA A 48 -10.45 16.58 11.83
N LEU A 49 -11.05 15.82 10.92
CA LEU A 49 -12.50 15.80 10.69
C LEU A 49 -13.27 15.34 11.94
N PHE A 50 -12.74 14.32 12.62
CA PHE A 50 -13.31 13.81 13.87
C PHE A 50 -13.31 14.88 14.96
N ARG A 51 -12.21 15.63 15.09
CA ARG A 51 -12.03 16.68 16.09
C ARG A 51 -12.83 17.95 15.77
N SER A 52 -13.00 18.30 14.49
CA SER A 52 -13.69 19.53 14.09
C SER A 52 -15.22 19.40 14.04
N GLY A 53 -15.76 18.20 13.83
CA GLY A 53 -17.19 18.00 13.60
C GLY A 53 -18.03 17.59 14.81
N PHE A 54 -17.44 17.01 15.86
CA PHE A 54 -18.21 16.20 16.84
C PHE A 54 -17.89 16.47 18.31
N GLY A 55 -17.34 17.65 18.63
CA GLY A 55 -16.92 18.05 19.99
C GLY A 55 -18.00 17.89 21.07
N ASP A 56 -19.29 17.97 20.72
CA ASP A 56 -20.41 17.91 21.69
C ASP A 56 -21.27 16.63 21.61
N ALA A 57 -21.22 15.86 20.51
CA ALA A 57 -22.09 14.68 20.31
C ALA A 57 -21.46 13.37 20.82
N TYR A 58 -20.28 13.45 21.43
CA TYR A 58 -19.46 12.28 21.79
C TYR A 58 -20.03 11.46 22.95
N LEU A 59 -20.86 12.06 23.81
CA LEU A 59 -21.26 11.45 25.07
C LEU A 59 -22.38 10.41 24.96
N GLU A 60 -23.05 10.26 23.80
CA GLU A 60 -24.18 9.31 23.70
C GLU A 60 -24.06 8.24 22.59
N GLY A 61 -23.06 8.28 21.70
CA GLY A 61 -23.00 7.31 20.59
C GLY A 61 -21.69 7.21 19.78
N GLY A 62 -20.58 7.78 20.27
CA GLY A 62 -19.34 7.98 19.50
C GLY A 62 -18.67 6.71 18.95
N GLY A 63 -18.96 5.53 19.49
CA GLY A 63 -18.34 4.27 19.08
C GLY A 63 -18.66 3.85 17.63
N PHE A 64 -19.89 4.07 17.16
CA PHE A 64 -20.30 3.67 15.81
C PHE A 64 -19.64 4.55 14.73
N LEU A 65 -19.61 5.87 14.95
CA LEU A 65 -19.01 6.82 14.02
C LEU A 65 -17.49 6.62 13.91
N GLY A 66 -16.81 6.38 15.05
CA GLY A 66 -15.38 6.07 15.08
C GLY A 66 -15.07 4.78 14.30
N PHE A 67 -15.91 3.75 14.41
CA PHE A 67 -15.76 2.51 13.66
C PHE A 67 -15.94 2.72 12.15
N VAL A 68 -16.97 3.48 11.74
CA VAL A 68 -17.22 3.79 10.32
C VAL A 68 -16.06 4.60 9.72
N LEU A 69 -15.54 5.59 10.45
CA LEU A 69 -14.39 6.38 9.99
C LEU A 69 -13.14 5.51 9.84
N LEU A 70 -12.90 4.60 10.78
CA LEU A 70 -11.76 3.67 10.73
C LEU A 70 -11.87 2.71 9.54
N LEU A 71 -13.07 2.21 9.24
CA LEU A 71 -13.35 1.42 8.03
C LEU A 71 -13.12 2.22 6.75
N ALA A 72 -13.57 3.48 6.70
CA ALA A 72 -13.38 4.35 5.54
C ALA A 72 -11.88 4.62 5.27
N ILE A 73 -11.10 4.88 6.32
CA ILE A 73 -9.64 5.07 6.23
C ILE A 73 -8.96 3.78 5.73
N GLN A 74 -9.30 2.62 6.30
CA GLN A 74 -8.80 1.32 5.82
C GLN A 74 -9.12 1.08 4.34
N GLY A 75 -10.37 1.30 3.92
CA GLY A 75 -10.79 1.15 2.54
C GLY A 75 -10.00 2.04 1.58
N ALA A 76 -9.83 3.31 1.94
CA ALA A 76 -9.01 4.25 1.16
C ALA A 76 -7.54 3.81 1.07
N LEU A 77 -6.96 3.29 2.14
CA LEU A 77 -5.56 2.81 2.15
C LEU A 77 -5.37 1.55 1.31
N VAL A 78 -6.36 0.64 1.27
CA VAL A 78 -6.35 -0.50 0.34
C VAL A 78 -6.36 -0.01 -1.11
N VAL A 79 -7.22 0.95 -1.44
CA VAL A 79 -7.34 1.49 -2.80
C VAL A 79 -6.11 2.30 -3.22
N CYS A 80 -5.52 3.08 -2.31
CA CYS A 80 -4.42 3.98 -2.62
C CYS A 80 -3.03 3.32 -2.52
N CYS A 81 -2.86 2.24 -1.76
CA CYS A 81 -1.55 1.62 -1.52
C CYS A 81 -1.49 0.15 -1.94
N ALA A 82 -2.42 -0.68 -1.46
CA ALA A 82 -2.37 -2.13 -1.71
C ALA A 82 -2.71 -2.48 -3.17
N LEU A 83 -3.75 -1.86 -3.73
CA LEU A 83 -4.23 -2.14 -5.08
C LEU A 83 -3.22 -1.70 -6.15
N PRO A 84 -2.63 -0.49 -6.09
CA PRO A 84 -1.56 -0.09 -7.00
C PRO A 84 -0.31 -0.96 -6.81
N GLY A 85 0.05 -1.28 -5.56
CA GLY A 85 1.17 -2.17 -5.27
C GLY A 85 1.02 -3.55 -5.93
N PHE A 86 -0.18 -4.13 -5.87
CA PHE A 86 -0.52 -5.40 -6.52
C PHE A 86 -0.52 -5.30 -8.05
N LEU A 87 -1.12 -4.24 -8.62
CA LEU A 87 -1.09 -4.00 -10.07
C LEU A 87 0.36 -3.89 -10.57
N LEU A 88 1.21 -3.17 -9.85
CA LEU A 88 2.63 -3.02 -10.19
C LEU A 88 3.40 -4.35 -10.13
N LEU A 89 3.03 -5.26 -9.23
CA LEU A 89 3.56 -6.62 -9.24
C LEU A 89 3.13 -7.38 -10.51
N LEU A 90 1.85 -7.29 -10.89
CA LEU A 90 1.30 -7.96 -12.07
C LEU A 90 1.91 -7.44 -13.38
N PHE A 91 2.19 -6.13 -13.46
CA PHE A 91 2.81 -5.49 -14.63
C PHE A 91 4.35 -5.59 -14.65
N GLY A 92 4.97 -6.31 -13.71
CA GLY A 92 6.40 -6.60 -13.71
C GLY A 92 7.29 -5.55 -13.02
N ASP A 93 6.72 -4.49 -12.45
CA ASP A 93 7.44 -3.45 -11.71
C ASP A 93 7.58 -3.81 -10.21
N ARG A 94 8.24 -4.94 -9.96
CA ARG A 94 8.32 -5.59 -8.65
C ARG A 94 8.89 -4.70 -7.54
N GLY A 95 9.93 -3.90 -7.83
CA GLY A 95 10.57 -3.08 -6.80
C GLY A 95 9.66 -2.04 -6.15
N PHE A 96 8.86 -1.33 -6.95
CA PHE A 96 7.95 -0.30 -6.41
C PHE A 96 6.67 -0.94 -5.84
N GLY A 97 6.15 -1.99 -6.47
CA GLY A 97 5.00 -2.75 -5.97
C GLY A 97 5.24 -3.39 -4.60
N ILE A 98 6.40 -4.04 -4.41
CA ILE A 98 6.80 -4.60 -3.11
C ILE A 98 6.91 -3.49 -2.05
N GLY A 99 7.54 -2.37 -2.39
CA GLY A 99 7.68 -1.23 -1.46
C GLY A 99 6.33 -0.69 -0.99
N LEU A 100 5.37 -0.53 -1.90
CA LEU A 100 4.00 -0.10 -1.59
C LEU A 100 3.27 -1.08 -0.65
N LEU A 101 3.41 -2.39 -0.90
CA LEU A 101 2.78 -3.41 -0.06
C LEU A 101 3.39 -3.49 1.33
N ILE A 102 4.72 -3.37 1.44
CA ILE A 102 5.42 -3.31 2.73
C ILE A 102 4.98 -2.07 3.51
N GLY A 103 4.98 -0.90 2.86
CA GLY A 103 4.56 0.34 3.50
C GLY A 103 3.08 0.32 3.91
N TRP A 104 2.22 -0.34 3.12
CA TRP A 104 0.83 -0.58 3.49
C TRP A 104 0.71 -1.50 4.71
N ALA A 105 1.37 -2.65 4.71
CA ALA A 105 1.33 -3.58 5.84
C ALA A 105 1.85 -2.93 7.14
N ALA A 106 2.93 -2.14 7.04
CA ALA A 106 3.47 -1.38 8.16
C ALA A 106 2.53 -0.29 8.66
N GLY A 107 1.73 0.32 7.78
CA GLY A 107 0.77 1.37 8.13
C GLY A 107 -0.56 0.84 8.70
N VAL A 108 -0.97 -0.37 8.35
CA VAL A 108 -2.18 -1.02 8.90
C VAL A 108 -2.00 -1.43 10.35
N ALA A 109 -0.82 -1.90 10.76
CA ALA A 109 -0.57 -2.33 12.14
C ALA A 109 -0.83 -1.23 13.21
N PRO A 110 -0.36 0.02 13.05
CA PRO A 110 -0.72 1.13 13.93
C PRO A 110 -2.23 1.41 13.97
N LEU A 111 -2.93 1.32 12.83
CA LEU A 111 -4.38 1.58 12.77
C LEU A 111 -5.18 0.50 13.50
N VAL A 112 -4.77 -0.77 13.39
CA VAL A 112 -5.35 -1.88 14.15
C VAL A 112 -5.10 -1.70 15.64
N LEU A 113 -3.88 -1.31 16.03
CA LEU A 113 -3.54 -1.03 17.43
C LEU A 113 -4.38 0.15 17.97
N LEU A 114 -4.50 1.23 17.19
CA LEU A 114 -5.31 2.39 17.58
C LEU A 114 -6.78 2.00 17.77
N GLY A 115 -7.34 1.22 16.84
CA GLY A 115 -8.70 0.68 16.94
C GLY A 115 -8.90 -0.24 18.14
N TYR A 116 -7.92 -1.10 18.44
CA TYR A 116 -7.97 -1.94 19.63
C TYR A 116 -7.97 -1.12 20.93
N LEU A 117 -7.13 -0.08 21.00
CA LEU A 117 -7.02 0.79 22.17
C LEU A 117 -8.31 1.61 22.38
N THR A 118 -8.92 2.13 21.31
CA THR A 118 -10.19 2.86 21.43
C THR A 118 -11.34 1.97 21.88
N VAL A 119 -11.45 0.75 21.34
CA VAL A 119 -12.47 -0.23 21.78
C VAL A 119 -12.24 -0.67 23.22
N SER A 120 -10.99 -0.89 23.61
CA SER A 120 -10.64 -1.28 24.98
C SER A 120 -10.96 -0.18 25.98
N ALA A 121 -10.63 1.07 25.67
CA ALA A 121 -10.94 2.23 26.51
C ALA A 121 -12.46 2.44 26.69
N ALA A 122 -13.25 2.21 25.64
CA ALA A 122 -14.70 2.34 25.70
C ALA A 122 -15.39 1.24 26.55
N ARG A 123 -14.72 0.12 26.83
CA ARG A 123 -15.25 -0.96 27.70
C ARG A 123 -14.93 -0.76 29.18
N THR A 124 -14.01 0.15 29.49
CA THR A 124 -13.54 0.39 30.87
C THR A 124 -14.16 1.63 31.52
N MET A 125 -14.99 2.39 30.79
CA MET A 125 -15.82 3.49 31.31
C MET A 125 -17.25 3.00 31.48
#